data_AF-A0A7W4NYC8-F1
#
_entry.id   AF-A0A7W4NYC8-F1
#
_cell.length_a   1.000
_cell.length_b   1.000
_cell.length_c   1.000
_cell.angle_alpha   90.00
_cell.angle_beta   90.00
_cell.angle_gamma   90.00
#
_symmetry.space_group_name_H-M   'P 1'
#
loop_
_entity.id
_entity.type
_entity.pdbx_description
1 polymer ?
#
loop_
_entity_poly.entity_id
_entity_poly.type
_entity_poly.pdbx_seq_one_letter_code
_entity_poly.pdbx_strand_id
1 'polypeptide(L)'
;MTDERELDDGLAAFDQLGREMAETNRLLRAVRTDQATRNRQEQALSVEMQTALKQATGASQEALQASQTEIRSSLLWTGLTALLIVLVAFGGGYFFGQRSGWETGHAEGYQKARNQEAAASWANTPAGQRAYGLDRRGSLDLLALCQGNGWATERQKGGTVCFPNADAKGNVTGWYLP
;
A
#
# COMPACT_ATOMS: atom_id res chain seq x y z
N MET A 1 -24.51 114.52 33.26
CA MET A 1 -23.06 114.44 32.94
C MET A 1 -22.61 113.02 33.25
N THR A 2 -23.15 112.03 32.54
CA THR A 2 -22.91 110.59 32.77
C THR A 2 -22.93 109.77 31.47
N ASP A 3 -23.33 110.38 30.34
CA ASP A 3 -23.52 109.69 29.06
C ASP A 3 -22.20 109.46 28.29
N GLU A 4 -21.24 110.38 28.39
CA GLU A 4 -19.96 110.27 27.67
C GLU A 4 -19.00 109.21 28.24
N ARG A 5 -19.13 108.84 29.53
CA ARG A 5 -18.26 107.83 30.16
C ARG A 5 -18.65 106.39 29.80
N GLU A 6 -19.95 106.11 29.63
CA GLU A 6 -20.39 104.76 29.24
C GLU A 6 -20.04 104.44 27.78
N LEU A 7 -19.98 105.47 26.91
CA LEU A 7 -19.62 105.30 25.51
C LEU A 7 -18.13 104.95 25.32
N ASP A 8 -17.24 105.58 26.10
CA ASP A 8 -15.80 105.28 26.09
C ASP A 8 -15.50 103.88 26.66
N ASP A 9 -16.18 103.48 27.74
CA ASP A 9 -16.03 102.13 28.33
C ASP A 9 -16.53 101.04 27.36
N GLY A 10 -17.60 101.31 26.61
CA GLY A 10 -18.09 100.42 25.56
C GLY A 10 -17.08 100.23 24.41
N LEU A 11 -16.44 101.31 23.95
CA LEU A 11 -15.42 101.24 22.89
C LEU A 11 -14.19 100.42 23.30
N ALA A 12 -13.72 100.59 24.55
CA ALA A 12 -12.58 99.84 25.07
C ALA A 12 -12.87 98.33 25.15
N ALA A 13 -14.09 97.94 25.53
CA ALA A 13 -14.52 96.56 25.56
C ALA A 13 -14.57 95.92 24.15
N PHE A 14 -15.02 96.65 23.13
CA PHE A 14 -15.02 96.17 21.74
C PHE A 14 -13.61 95.98 21.18
N ASP A 15 -12.67 96.88 21.47
CA ASP A 15 -11.28 96.75 21.04
C ASP A 15 -10.58 95.55 21.70
N GLN A 16 -10.87 95.29 22.98
CA GLN A 16 -10.41 94.09 23.68
C GLN A 16 -10.99 92.81 23.08
N LEU A 17 -12.29 92.78 22.78
CA LEU A 17 -12.94 91.64 22.13
C LEU A 17 -12.37 91.38 20.73
N GLY A 18 -12.04 92.45 19.99
CA GLY A 18 -11.40 92.36 18.67
C GLY A 18 -10.02 91.71 18.73
N ARG A 19 -9.22 92.02 19.77
CA ARG A 19 -7.91 91.39 20.00
C ARG A 19 -8.04 89.90 20.34
N GLU A 20 -8.94 89.53 21.25
CA GLU A 20 -9.15 88.12 21.61
C GLU A 20 -9.71 87.29 20.44
N MET A 21 -10.61 87.86 19.65
CA MET A 21 -11.11 87.25 18.40
C MET A 21 -9.98 87.04 17.38
N ALA A 22 -9.04 87.98 17.28
CA ALA A 22 -7.88 87.84 16.41
C ALA A 22 -6.92 86.73 16.89
N GLU A 23 -6.70 86.60 18.20
CA GLU A 23 -5.86 85.56 18.79
C GLU A 23 -6.48 84.17 18.69
N THR A 24 -7.76 84.02 19.02
CA THR A 24 -8.50 82.76 18.87
C THR A 24 -8.53 82.29 17.42
N ASN A 25 -8.71 83.19 16.45
CA ASN A 25 -8.65 82.84 15.03
C ASN A 25 -7.24 82.36 14.61
N ARG A 26 -6.18 82.95 15.16
CA ARG A 26 -4.80 82.48 14.93
C ARG A 26 -4.58 81.08 15.53
N LEU A 27 -5.03 80.85 16.76
CA LEU A 27 -4.91 79.54 17.42
C LEU A 27 -5.72 78.46 16.67
N LEU A 28 -6.95 78.78 16.26
CA LEU A 28 -7.78 77.86 15.47
C LEU A 28 -7.12 77.49 14.13
N ARG A 29 -6.45 78.45 13.46
CA ARG A 29 -5.69 78.15 12.25
C ARG A 29 -4.51 77.24 12.53
N ALA A 30 -3.75 77.51 13.60
CA ALA A 30 -2.62 76.67 14.00
C ALA A 30 -3.05 75.23 14.33
N VAL A 31 -4.13 75.06 15.10
CA VAL A 31 -4.68 73.74 15.42
C VAL A 31 -5.19 73.02 14.17
N ARG A 32 -5.90 73.71 13.27
CA ARG A 32 -6.34 73.10 12.00
C ARG A 32 -5.15 72.66 11.14
N THR A 33 -4.07 73.45 11.09
CA THR A 33 -2.88 73.06 10.34
C THR A 33 -2.16 71.86 10.96
N ASP A 34 -2.06 71.79 12.30
CA ASP A 34 -1.46 70.65 13.00
C ASP A 34 -2.29 69.37 12.83
N GLN A 35 -3.61 69.50 12.86
CA GLN A 35 -4.50 68.37 12.62
C GLN A 35 -4.41 67.89 11.16
N ALA A 36 -4.29 68.81 10.20
CA ALA A 36 -4.11 68.47 8.80
C ALA A 36 -2.77 67.77 8.53
N THR A 37 -1.69 68.14 9.22
CA THR A 37 -0.38 67.47 9.08
C THR A 37 -0.40 66.07 9.71
N ARG A 38 -0.99 65.90 10.89
CA ARG A 38 -1.16 64.57 11.52
C ARG A 38 -1.97 63.62 10.64
N ASN A 39 -3.10 64.07 10.12
CA ASN A 39 -3.94 63.26 9.23
C ASN A 39 -3.17 62.84 7.96
N ARG A 40 -2.32 63.71 7.41
CA ARG A 40 -1.47 63.37 6.25
C ARG A 40 -0.40 62.34 6.61
N GLN A 41 0.19 62.44 7.80
CA GLN A 41 1.18 61.46 8.27
C GLN A 41 0.56 60.09 8.49
N GLU A 42 -0.61 60.01 9.11
CA GLU A 42 -1.34 58.76 9.29
C GLU A 42 -1.72 58.12 7.94
N GLN A 43 -2.18 58.94 6.99
CA GLN A 43 -2.47 58.47 5.64
C GLN A 43 -1.21 57.94 4.94
N ALA A 44 -0.10 58.68 5.00
CA ALA A 44 1.17 58.24 4.40
C ALA A 44 1.66 56.91 5.01
N LEU A 45 1.64 56.78 6.33
CA LEU A 45 2.02 55.55 7.03
C LEU A 45 1.11 54.37 6.65
N SER A 46 -0.20 54.61 6.53
CA SER A 46 -1.15 53.58 6.13
C SER A 46 -0.92 53.11 4.69
N VAL A 47 -0.54 54.02 3.79
CA VAL A 47 -0.21 53.69 2.39
C VAL A 47 1.07 52.89 2.33
N GLU A 48 2.11 53.30 3.06
CA GLU A 48 3.38 52.55 3.13
C GLU A 48 3.17 51.14 3.66
N MET A 49 2.39 50.98 4.74
CA MET A 49 2.07 49.67 5.30
C MET A 49 1.27 48.81 4.32
N GLN A 50 0.30 49.39 3.60
CA GLN A 50 -0.44 48.68 2.56
C GLN A 50 0.46 48.27 1.39
N THR A 51 1.42 49.11 0.99
CA THR A 51 2.36 48.75 -0.08
C THR A 51 3.31 47.63 0.34
N ALA A 52 3.82 47.67 1.57
CA ALA A 52 4.67 46.61 2.12
C ALA A 52 3.89 45.29 2.25
N LEU A 53 2.64 45.35 2.72
CA LEU A 53 1.75 44.18 2.77
C LEU A 53 1.46 43.62 1.37
N LYS A 54 1.17 44.46 0.37
CA LYS A 54 0.95 44.03 -1.02
C LYS A 54 2.20 43.38 -1.62
N GLN A 55 3.38 43.92 -1.33
CA GLN A 55 4.63 43.36 -1.84
C GLN A 55 4.97 42.01 -1.18
N ALA A 56 4.80 41.90 0.15
CA ALA A 56 5.01 40.66 0.88
C ALA A 56 3.99 39.58 0.51
N THR A 57 2.72 39.96 0.34
CA THR A 57 1.65 39.04 -0.10
C THR A 57 1.82 38.64 -1.56
N GLY A 58 2.19 39.55 -2.46
CA GLY A 58 2.47 39.25 -3.86
C GLY A 58 3.60 38.22 -4.01
N ALA A 59 4.74 38.45 -3.34
CA ALA A 59 5.86 37.51 -3.37
C ALA A 59 5.50 36.14 -2.77
N SER A 60 4.72 36.13 -1.69
CA SER A 60 4.24 34.88 -1.07
C SER A 60 3.25 34.14 -1.98
N GLN A 61 2.38 34.87 -2.67
CA GLN A 61 1.35 34.31 -3.53
C GLN A 61 1.94 33.74 -4.83
N GLU A 62 2.94 34.40 -5.41
CA GLU A 62 3.70 33.86 -6.54
C GLU A 62 4.47 32.58 -6.16
N ALA A 63 5.12 32.56 -4.99
CA ALA A 63 5.80 31.36 -4.49
C ALA A 63 4.83 30.20 -4.20
N LEU A 64 3.63 30.49 -3.69
CA LEU A 64 2.59 29.49 -3.47
C LEU A 64 1.99 28.97 -4.78
N GLN A 65 1.84 29.81 -5.80
CA GLN A 65 1.34 29.38 -7.11
C GLN A 65 2.35 28.50 -7.84
N ALA A 66 3.64 28.87 -7.84
CA ALA A 66 4.71 28.08 -8.44
C ALA A 66 4.87 26.70 -7.76
N SER A 67 4.80 26.66 -6.42
CA SER A 67 4.89 25.40 -5.68
C SER A 67 3.68 24.49 -5.88
N GLN A 68 2.46 25.02 -5.99
CA GLN A 68 1.27 24.19 -6.24
C GLN A 68 1.34 23.44 -7.58
N THR A 69 1.89 24.07 -8.63
CA THR A 69 2.05 23.42 -9.94
C THR A 69 3.05 22.27 -9.92
N GLU A 70 4.17 22.42 -9.21
CA GLU A 70 5.18 21.35 -9.09
C GLU A 70 4.72 20.21 -8.17
N ILE A 71 4.05 20.54 -7.07
CA ILE A 71 3.52 19.55 -6.12
C ILE A 71 2.42 18.70 -6.78
N ARG A 72 1.53 19.30 -7.58
CA ARG A 72 0.50 18.53 -8.29
C ARG A 72 1.09 17.57 -9.32
N SER A 73 2.08 18.01 -10.08
CA SER A 73 2.76 17.15 -11.06
C SER A 73 3.47 15.97 -10.39
N SER A 74 4.25 16.24 -9.33
CA SER A 74 4.96 15.20 -8.58
C SER A 74 4.03 14.22 -7.86
N LEU A 75 2.90 14.67 -7.31
CA LEU A 75 1.90 13.79 -6.70
C LEU A 75 1.20 12.89 -7.74
N LEU A 76 0.95 13.39 -8.94
CA LEU A 76 0.38 12.57 -10.02
C LEU A 76 1.34 11.47 -10.46
N TRP A 77 2.63 11.79 -10.65
CA TRP A 77 3.64 10.81 -11.03
C TRP A 77 3.93 9.78 -9.92
N THR A 78 3.96 10.20 -8.65
CA THR A 78 4.13 9.26 -7.53
C THR A 78 2.91 8.35 -7.35
N GLY A 79 1.69 8.87 -7.51
CA GLY A 79 0.48 8.07 -7.50
C GLY A 79 0.44 7.04 -8.64
N LEU A 80 0.83 7.44 -9.85
CA LEU A 80 0.81 6.57 -11.03
C LEU A 80 1.86 5.45 -10.95
N THR A 81 3.06 5.77 -10.47
CA THR A 81 4.12 4.77 -10.23
C THR A 81 3.75 3.78 -9.12
N ALA A 82 3.15 4.23 -8.02
CA ALA A 82 2.66 3.36 -6.97
C ALA A 82 1.57 2.40 -7.48
N LEU A 83 0.61 2.90 -8.27
CA LEU A 83 -0.43 2.08 -8.90
C LEU A 83 0.17 1.01 -9.83
N LEU A 84 1.17 1.38 -10.64
CA LEU A 84 1.85 0.46 -11.56
C LEU A 84 2.54 -0.69 -10.81
N ILE A 85 3.22 -0.40 -9.70
CA ILE A 85 3.87 -1.41 -8.87
C ILE A 85 2.84 -2.40 -8.32
N VAL A 86 1.69 -1.91 -7.82
CA VAL A 86 0.62 -2.78 -7.30
C VAL A 86 0.05 -3.67 -8.42
N LEU A 87 -0.20 -3.10 -9.60
CA LEU A 87 -0.72 -3.86 -10.74
C LEU A 87 0.26 -4.93 -11.23
N VAL A 88 1.56 -4.63 -11.28
CA VAL A 88 2.59 -5.60 -11.66
C VAL A 88 2.74 -6.69 -10.61
N ALA A 89 2.70 -6.35 -9.32
CA ALA A 89 2.78 -7.33 -8.23
C ALA A 89 1.58 -8.30 -8.24
N PHE A 90 0.35 -7.76 -8.34
CA PHE A 90 -0.87 -8.58 -8.38
C PHE A 90 -1.02 -9.33 -9.70
N GLY A 91 -0.88 -8.65 -10.84
CA GLY A 91 -1.04 -9.24 -12.16
C GLY A 91 0.06 -10.25 -12.48
N GLY A 92 1.31 -9.91 -12.16
CA GLY A 92 2.46 -10.81 -12.30
C GLY A 92 2.33 -12.02 -11.38
N GLY A 93 2.09 -11.81 -10.09
CA GLY A 93 1.92 -12.90 -9.13
C GLY A 93 0.78 -13.86 -9.50
N TYR A 94 -0.36 -13.32 -9.93
CA TYR A 94 -1.50 -14.12 -10.38
C TYR A 94 -1.19 -14.89 -11.67
N PHE A 95 -0.60 -14.24 -12.68
CA PHE A 95 -0.32 -14.89 -13.96
C PHE A 95 0.74 -15.98 -13.85
N PHE A 96 1.85 -15.70 -13.16
CA PHE A 96 2.92 -16.69 -12.94
C PHE A 96 2.47 -17.82 -12.01
N GLY A 97 1.78 -17.50 -10.92
CA GLY A 97 1.30 -18.49 -9.96
C GLY A 97 0.23 -19.42 -10.55
N GLN A 98 -0.71 -18.87 -11.33
CA GLN A 98 -1.76 -19.69 -11.94
C GLN A 98 -1.21 -20.58 -13.05
N ARG A 99 -0.23 -20.12 -13.83
CA ARG A 99 0.37 -20.94 -14.88
C ARG A 99 1.21 -22.08 -14.33
N SER A 100 2.08 -21.81 -13.35
CA SER A 100 2.89 -22.88 -12.75
C SER A 100 2.04 -23.85 -11.91
N GLY A 101 1.05 -23.33 -11.18
CA GLY A 101 0.12 -24.13 -10.40
C GLY A 101 -0.76 -25.03 -11.27
N TRP A 102 -1.22 -24.52 -12.41
CA TRP A 102 -2.02 -25.29 -13.36
C TRP A 102 -1.20 -26.40 -14.03
N GLU A 103 -0.02 -26.08 -14.56
CA GLU A 103 0.84 -27.07 -15.23
C GLU A 103 1.28 -28.18 -14.27
N THR A 104 1.71 -27.82 -13.06
CA THR A 104 2.14 -28.80 -12.05
C THR A 104 0.97 -29.65 -11.55
N GLY A 105 -0.16 -29.01 -11.21
CA GLY A 105 -1.34 -29.70 -10.70
C GLY A 105 -1.98 -30.63 -11.73
N HIS A 106 -2.02 -30.23 -13.01
CA HIS A 106 -2.49 -31.12 -14.08
C HIS A 106 -1.55 -32.30 -14.28
N ALA A 107 -0.24 -32.08 -14.40
CA ALA A 107 0.70 -33.17 -14.66
C ALA A 107 0.67 -34.22 -13.55
N GLU A 108 0.76 -33.80 -12.28
CA GLU A 108 0.72 -34.73 -11.15
C GLU A 108 -0.64 -35.43 -11.03
N GLY A 109 -1.74 -34.69 -11.18
CA GLY A 109 -3.09 -35.25 -11.12
C GLY A 109 -3.35 -36.29 -12.20
N TYR A 110 -2.96 -35.99 -13.45
CA TYR A 110 -3.09 -36.91 -14.58
C TYR A 110 -2.23 -38.16 -14.41
N GLN A 111 -0.98 -38.02 -13.96
CA GLN A 111 -0.10 -39.17 -13.71
C GLN A 111 -0.68 -40.07 -12.61
N LYS A 112 -1.19 -39.48 -11.53
CA LYS A 112 -1.81 -40.23 -10.43
C LYS A 112 -3.07 -40.96 -10.89
N ALA A 113 -3.93 -40.31 -11.67
CA ALA A 113 -5.14 -40.93 -12.23
C ALA A 113 -4.78 -42.08 -13.18
N ARG A 114 -3.83 -41.88 -14.08
CA ARG A 114 -3.35 -42.92 -15.01
C ARG A 114 -2.75 -44.11 -14.28
N ASN A 115 -1.98 -43.88 -13.22
CA ASN A 115 -1.41 -44.97 -12.43
C ASN A 115 -2.50 -45.78 -11.71
N GLN A 116 -3.54 -45.12 -11.20
CA GLN A 116 -4.68 -45.80 -10.58
C GLN A 116 -5.49 -46.61 -11.61
N GLU A 117 -5.77 -46.03 -12.78
CA GLU A 117 -6.44 -46.74 -13.88
C GLU A 117 -5.62 -47.92 -14.40
N ALA A 118 -4.30 -47.75 -14.54
CA ALA A 118 -3.40 -48.82 -14.95
C ALA A 118 -3.34 -49.95 -13.91
N ALA A 119 -3.27 -49.62 -12.61
CA ALA A 119 -3.31 -50.60 -11.54
C ALA A 119 -4.65 -51.35 -11.49
N ALA A 120 -5.78 -50.63 -11.61
CA ALA A 120 -7.11 -51.22 -11.61
C ALA A 120 -7.36 -52.09 -12.85
N SER A 121 -6.93 -51.64 -14.03
CA SER A 121 -7.05 -52.41 -15.27
C SER A 121 -6.16 -53.66 -15.24
N TRP A 122 -4.94 -53.58 -14.70
CA TRP A 122 -4.08 -54.75 -14.49
C TRP A 122 -4.71 -55.76 -13.52
N ALA A 123 -5.26 -55.30 -12.40
CA ALA A 123 -5.92 -56.17 -11.43
C ALA A 123 -7.09 -56.96 -12.03
N ASN A 124 -7.81 -56.36 -13.00
CA ASN A 124 -8.90 -57.01 -13.71
C ASN A 124 -8.47 -58.04 -14.77
N THR A 125 -7.19 -58.06 -15.17
CA THR A 125 -6.69 -59.06 -16.12
C THR A 125 -6.72 -60.47 -15.52
N PRO A 126 -6.73 -61.55 -16.34
CA PRO A 126 -6.65 -62.91 -15.83
C PRO A 126 -5.40 -63.17 -14.97
N ALA A 127 -4.28 -62.47 -15.24
CA ALA A 127 -3.08 -62.56 -14.42
C ALA A 127 -3.26 -61.89 -13.06
N GLY A 128 -3.87 -60.70 -13.03
CA GLY A 128 -4.22 -59.98 -11.80
C GLY A 128 -5.19 -60.78 -10.92
N GLN A 129 -6.22 -61.38 -11.52
CA GLN A 129 -7.16 -62.24 -10.81
C GLN A 129 -6.49 -63.49 -10.20
N ARG A 130 -5.53 -64.10 -10.90
CA ARG A 130 -4.73 -65.20 -10.35
C ARG A 130 -3.83 -64.76 -9.20
N ALA A 131 -3.19 -63.60 -9.33
CA ALA A 131 -2.38 -63.02 -8.26
C ALA A 131 -3.24 -62.73 -7.01
N TYR A 132 -4.45 -62.17 -7.19
CA TYR A 132 -5.41 -61.97 -6.12
C TYR A 132 -5.88 -63.29 -5.48
N GLY A 133 -6.09 -64.33 -6.28
CA GLY A 133 -6.41 -65.68 -5.78
C GLY A 133 -5.27 -66.28 -4.93
N LEU A 134 -4.02 -66.09 -5.34
CA LEU A 134 -2.83 -66.50 -4.56
C LEU A 134 -2.69 -65.71 -3.26
N ASP A 135 -2.96 -64.40 -3.30
CA ASP A 135 -2.93 -63.50 -2.14
C ASP A 135 -3.94 -63.92 -1.08
N ARG A 136 -5.18 -64.20 -1.50
CA ARG A 136 -6.25 -64.70 -0.62
C ARG A 136 -5.91 -66.00 0.11
N ARG A 137 -5.02 -66.83 -0.46
CA ARG A 137 -4.56 -68.09 0.15
C ARG A 137 -3.22 -67.94 0.89
N GLY A 138 -2.72 -66.71 1.06
CA GLY A 138 -1.41 -66.42 1.67
C GLY A 138 -0.21 -66.96 0.88
N SER A 139 -0.43 -67.45 -0.35
CA SER A 139 0.61 -68.07 -1.18
C SER A 139 1.40 -67.02 -1.96
N LEU A 140 0.85 -65.81 -2.17
CA LEU A 140 1.57 -64.72 -2.84
C LEU A 140 2.71 -64.18 -1.97
N ASP A 141 2.46 -63.91 -0.68
CA ASP A 141 3.49 -63.48 0.26
C ASP A 141 4.56 -64.56 0.47
N LEU A 142 4.15 -65.83 0.51
CA LEU A 142 5.07 -66.96 0.59
C LEU A 142 6.10 -66.96 -0.55
N LEU A 143 5.63 -66.68 -1.78
CA LEU A 143 6.47 -66.61 -2.98
C LEU A 143 7.26 -65.30 -3.08
N ALA A 144 6.64 -64.15 -2.77
CA ALA A 144 7.25 -62.84 -2.90
C ALA A 144 8.31 -62.57 -1.81
N LEU A 145 8.09 -63.06 -0.60
CA LEU A 145 8.97 -62.87 0.56
C LEU A 145 9.84 -64.09 0.88
N CYS A 146 9.67 -65.21 0.16
CA CYS A 146 10.38 -66.46 0.44
C CYS A 146 10.19 -66.96 1.89
N GLN A 147 8.99 -66.83 2.45
CA GLN A 147 8.70 -67.12 3.86
C GLN A 147 8.09 -68.51 4.11
N GLY A 148 8.15 -69.41 3.12
CA GLY A 148 7.63 -70.77 3.28
C GLY A 148 8.54 -71.66 4.13
N ASN A 149 7.94 -72.51 4.97
CA ASN A 149 8.68 -73.55 5.68
C ASN A 149 9.41 -74.46 4.69
N GLY A 150 10.73 -74.57 4.84
CA GLY A 150 11.59 -75.30 3.92
C GLY A 150 12.03 -74.50 2.69
N TRP A 151 11.83 -73.19 2.62
CA TRP A 151 12.35 -72.38 1.51
C TRP A 151 13.67 -71.70 1.91
N ALA A 152 14.63 -71.69 1.00
CA ALA A 152 15.95 -71.08 1.22
C ALA A 152 16.27 -70.09 0.11
N THR A 153 16.65 -68.88 0.49
CA THR A 153 17.21 -67.90 -0.44
C THR A 153 18.68 -68.19 -0.70
N GLU A 154 19.04 -68.38 -1.96
CA GLU A 154 20.42 -68.47 -2.42
C GLU A 154 20.76 -67.31 -3.34
N ARG A 155 21.99 -66.81 -3.26
CA ARG A 155 22.44 -65.67 -4.06
C ARG A 155 23.17 -66.20 -5.29
N GLN A 156 22.55 -66.06 -6.47
CA GLN A 156 23.19 -66.40 -7.74
C GLN A 156 23.66 -65.15 -8.48
N LYS A 157 24.49 -65.33 -9.52
CA LYS A 157 25.23 -64.27 -10.24
C LYS A 157 24.37 -63.16 -10.90
N GLY A 158 23.07 -63.12 -10.66
CA GLY A 158 22.16 -62.06 -11.12
C GLY A 158 21.05 -61.67 -10.13
N GLY A 159 20.98 -62.25 -8.92
CA GLY A 159 19.92 -61.94 -7.95
C GLY A 159 19.77 -62.96 -6.83
N THR A 160 18.92 -62.65 -5.85
CA THR A 160 18.50 -63.59 -4.81
C THR A 160 17.37 -64.45 -5.35
N VAL A 161 17.54 -65.76 -5.36
CA VAL A 161 16.55 -66.74 -5.81
C VAL A 161 16.07 -67.56 -4.62
N CYS A 162 14.78 -67.88 -4.58
CA CYS A 162 14.16 -68.64 -3.52
C CYS A 162 13.92 -70.07 -4.01
N PHE A 163 14.58 -71.05 -3.39
CA PHE A 163 14.44 -72.46 -3.73
C PHE A 163 13.66 -73.21 -2.64
N PRO A 164 12.71 -74.08 -3.02
CA PRO A 164 12.12 -75.00 -2.07
C PRO A 164 13.14 -76.09 -1.74
N ASN A 165 13.51 -76.17 -0.48
CA ASN A 165 14.37 -77.19 0.11
C ASN A 165 13.48 -78.27 0.76
N ALA A 166 13.90 -79.52 0.65
CA ALA A 166 13.18 -80.63 1.27
C ALA A 166 13.40 -80.60 2.79
N ASP A 167 12.37 -80.93 3.56
CA ASP A 167 12.50 -81.15 5.00
C ASP A 167 13.41 -82.36 5.30
N ALA A 168 13.75 -82.57 6.58
CA ALA A 168 14.58 -83.71 7.00
C ALA A 168 13.97 -85.09 6.68
N LYS A 169 12.71 -85.15 6.21
CA LYS A 169 11.99 -86.36 5.79
C LYS A 169 11.84 -86.44 4.26
N GLY A 170 12.42 -85.52 3.50
CA GLY A 170 12.36 -85.46 2.04
C GLY A 170 11.09 -84.82 1.47
N ASN A 171 10.24 -84.19 2.30
CA ASN A 171 9.02 -83.52 1.83
C ASN A 171 9.31 -82.09 1.41
N VAL A 172 8.83 -81.70 0.23
CA VAL A 172 8.92 -80.33 -0.28
C VAL A 172 7.60 -79.61 -0.03
N THR A 173 7.65 -78.49 0.70
CA THR A 173 6.45 -77.70 1.00
C THR A 173 6.03 -76.89 -0.22
N GLY A 174 4.93 -77.30 -0.86
CA GLY A 174 4.32 -76.58 -1.98
C GLY A 174 3.52 -75.35 -1.52
N TRP A 175 3.00 -74.61 -2.50
CA TRP A 175 2.05 -73.51 -2.28
C TRP A 175 0.67 -73.89 -2.80
N TYR A 176 -0.36 -73.18 -2.34
CA TYR A 176 -1.72 -73.40 -2.79
C TYR A 176 -1.95 -72.66 -4.11
N LEU A 177 -2.43 -73.38 -5.13
CA LEU A 177 -2.91 -72.78 -6.36
C LEU A 177 -4.22 -72.01 -6.11
N PRO A 178 -4.48 -70.90 -6.83
CA PRO A 178 -5.70 -70.12 -6.70
C PRO A 178 -6.97 -70.93 -7.01
#